data_AF-A0A7C7YDV5-F1
#
_entry.id   AF-A0A7C7YDV5-F1
#
_cell.length_a   1.000
_cell.length_b   1.000
_cell.length_c   1.000
_cell.angle_alpha   90.00
_cell.angle_beta   90.00
_cell.angle_gamma   90.00
#
_symmetry.space_group_name_H-M   'P 1'
#
loop_
_entity.id
_entity.type
_entity.pdbx_description
1 polymer ?
#
loop_
_entity_poly.entity_id
_entity_poly.type
_entity_poly.pdbx_seq_one_letter_code
_entity_poly.pdbx_strand_id
1 'polypeptide(L)'
;MKGKELIIGGLKAAGVISVCNLMVLGAMVVFGYGTYPVDPFDSTGSEMSALNFVIRTIVMGGILPGLLGSIVWLKIHDRWKEKSSMIFTVFAMFVATIMTIPNSSSPTGDAFILTTVLHFTTAILGSLFIPHISLTETSN
;
A
#
# COMPACT_ATOMS: atom_id res chain seq x y z
N MET A 1 9.39 -20.33 -6.45
CA MET A 1 8.28 -20.21 -5.48
C MET A 1 7.03 -20.85 -6.05
N LYS A 2 6.42 -21.80 -5.32
CA LYS A 2 5.13 -22.39 -5.71
C LYS A 2 4.02 -21.37 -5.44
N GLY A 3 2.92 -21.40 -6.21
CA GLY A 3 1.85 -20.39 -6.10
C GLY A 3 1.25 -20.22 -4.69
N LYS A 4 1.28 -21.27 -3.86
CA LYS A 4 0.83 -21.23 -2.46
C LYS A 4 1.76 -20.40 -1.54
N GLU A 5 3.07 -20.52 -1.71
CA GLU A 5 4.08 -19.75 -0.97
C GLU A 5 3.96 -18.26 -1.30
N LEU A 6 3.66 -17.93 -2.56
CA LEU A 6 3.40 -16.55 -2.98
C LEU A 6 2.21 -15.92 -2.27
N ILE A 7 1.11 -16.65 -2.16
CA ILE A 7 -0.10 -16.14 -1.51
C ILE A 7 0.16 -15.95 -0.01
N ILE A 8 0.85 -16.90 0.64
CA ILE A 8 1.15 -16.82 2.07
C ILE A 8 2.12 -15.67 2.37
N GLY A 9 3.22 -15.58 1.63
CA GLY A 9 4.19 -14.48 1.76
C GLY A 9 3.54 -13.12 1.50
N GLY A 10 2.73 -13.02 0.45
CA GLY A 10 2.00 -11.79 0.12
C GLY A 10 0.96 -11.40 1.17
N LEU A 11 0.27 -12.37 1.78
CA LEU A 11 -0.68 -12.13 2.85
C LEU A 11 0.00 -11.68 4.16
N LYS A 12 1.18 -12.24 4.48
CA LYS A 12 1.99 -11.79 5.62
C LYS A 12 2.48 -10.35 5.40
N ALA A 13 3.00 -10.04 4.22
CA ALA A 13 3.41 -8.68 3.88
C ALA A 13 2.21 -7.71 3.95
N ALA A 14 1.07 -8.10 3.38
CA ALA A 14 -0.18 -7.35 3.47
C ALA A 14 -0.57 -7.02 4.92
N GLY A 15 -0.52 -8.00 5.82
CA GLY A 15 -0.85 -7.80 7.23
C GLY A 15 0.04 -6.75 7.89
N VAL A 16 1.35 -6.82 7.67
CA VAL A 16 2.30 -5.83 8.23
C VAL A 16 2.04 -4.44 7.63
N ILE A 17 1.85 -4.34 6.32
CA ILE A 17 1.56 -3.08 5.64
C ILE A 17 0.25 -2.47 6.18
N SER A 18 -0.81 -3.25 6.30
CA SER A 18 -2.10 -2.81 6.85
C SER A 18 -1.93 -2.25 8.27
N VAL A 19 -1.25 -2.98 9.16
CA VAL A 19 -1.06 -2.54 10.55
C VAL A 19 -0.28 -1.23 10.62
N CYS A 20 0.83 -1.12 9.89
CA CYS A 20 1.61 0.12 9.86
C CYS A 20 0.84 1.29 9.25
N ASN A 21 0.09 1.07 8.17
CA ASN A 21 -0.75 2.11 7.57
C ASN A 21 -1.86 2.58 8.53
N LEU A 22 -2.43 1.69 9.34
CA LEU A 22 -3.39 2.07 10.37
C LEU A 22 -2.74 2.88 11.50
N MET A 23 -1.50 2.55 11.89
CA MET A 23 -0.75 3.36 12.86
C MET A 23 -0.49 4.76 12.31
N VAL A 24 -0.09 4.87 11.04
CA VAL A 24 0.11 6.17 10.37
C VAL A 24 -1.20 6.94 10.28
N LEU A 25 -2.29 6.29 9.89
CA LEU A 25 -3.63 6.90 9.87
C LEU A 25 -4.01 7.44 11.26
N GLY A 26 -3.84 6.64 12.31
CA GLY A 26 -4.11 7.04 13.68
C GLY A 26 -3.27 8.25 14.11
N ALA A 27 -1.97 8.25 13.79
CA ALA A 27 -1.09 9.39 14.07
C ALA A 27 -1.53 10.66 13.34
N MET A 28 -1.87 10.56 12.04
CA MET A 28 -2.34 11.69 11.25
C MET A 28 -3.62 12.30 11.82
N VAL A 29 -4.57 11.47 12.26
CA VAL A 29 -5.80 11.93 12.93
C VAL A 29 -5.47 12.66 14.24
N VAL A 30 -4.54 12.13 15.04
CA VAL A 30 -4.09 12.79 16.28
C VAL A 30 -3.45 14.15 16.01
N PHE A 31 -2.77 14.32 14.87
CA PHE A 31 -2.19 15.60 14.43
C PHE A 31 -3.19 16.55 13.76
N GLY A 32 -4.47 16.20 13.70
CA GLY A 32 -5.54 17.07 13.19
C GLY A 32 -5.92 16.85 11.73
N TYR A 33 -5.35 15.85 11.04
CA TYR A 33 -5.78 15.45 9.69
C TYR A 33 -7.05 14.60 9.79
N GLY A 34 -8.19 15.26 9.98
CA GLY A 34 -9.48 14.63 10.31
C GLY A 34 -10.46 14.48 9.15
N THR A 35 -10.19 15.07 7.97
CA THR A 35 -11.07 14.93 6.81
C THR A 35 -10.65 13.75 5.93
N TYR A 36 -11.64 12.97 5.50
CA TYR A 36 -11.43 11.80 4.67
C TYR A 36 -11.88 12.07 3.22
N PRO A 37 -11.33 11.34 2.23
CA PRO A 37 -11.78 11.47 0.85
C PRO A 37 -13.29 11.21 0.70
N VAL A 38 -13.90 11.80 -0.32
CA VAL A 38 -15.28 11.49 -0.72
C VAL A 38 -15.42 9.98 -0.97
N ASP A 39 -16.50 9.37 -0.49
CA ASP A 39 -16.72 7.94 -0.73
C ASP A 39 -17.10 7.71 -2.21
N PRO A 40 -16.28 6.99 -3.01
CA PRO A 40 -16.58 6.77 -4.42
C PRO A 40 -17.76 5.81 -4.65
N PHE A 41 -18.29 5.19 -3.59
CA PHE A 41 -19.45 4.32 -3.62
C PHE A 41 -20.72 5.00 -3.07
N ASP A 42 -20.60 6.23 -2.59
CA ASP A 42 -21.74 7.06 -2.21
C ASP A 42 -22.09 8.03 -3.34
N SER A 43 -23.28 7.89 -3.90
CA SER A 43 -23.78 8.75 -4.98
C SER A 43 -24.11 10.17 -4.53
N THR A 44 -24.12 10.44 -3.23
CA THR A 44 -24.39 11.77 -2.66
C THR A 44 -23.16 12.67 -2.59
N GLY A 45 -21.96 12.12 -2.84
CA GLY A 45 -20.69 12.87 -2.76
C GLY A 45 -20.28 13.20 -1.34
N SER A 46 -20.77 12.45 -0.35
CA SER A 46 -20.44 12.66 1.06
C SER A 46 -19.00 12.23 1.39
N GLU A 47 -18.41 12.87 2.41
CA GLU A 47 -17.14 12.42 2.98
C GLU A 47 -17.27 11.00 3.53
N MET A 48 -16.24 10.20 3.31
CA MET A 48 -16.22 8.84 3.81
C MET A 48 -16.19 8.81 5.34
N SER A 49 -16.99 7.92 5.93
CA SER A 49 -16.93 7.68 7.38
C SER A 49 -15.56 7.15 7.81
N ALA A 50 -15.13 7.47 9.03
CA ALA A 50 -13.85 7.00 9.58
C ALA A 50 -13.72 5.46 9.51
N LEU A 51 -14.80 4.73 9.81
CA LEU A 51 -14.81 3.27 9.74
C LEU A 51 -14.60 2.76 8.30
N ASN A 52 -15.28 3.35 7.32
CA ASN A 52 -15.10 3.00 5.92
C ASN A 52 -13.68 3.31 5.45
N PHE A 53 -13.11 4.44 5.89
CA PHE A 53 -11.75 4.81 5.54
C PHE A 53 -10.74 3.82 6.13
N VAL A 54 -10.88 3.43 7.39
CA VAL A 54 -10.06 2.38 8.05
C VAL A 54 -10.12 1.06 7.27
N ILE A 55 -11.33 0.60 6.92
CA ILE A 55 -11.51 -0.63 6.15
C ILE A 55 -10.78 -0.54 4.80
N ARG A 56 -10.89 0.59 4.10
CA ARG A 56 -10.19 0.80 2.83
C ARG A 56 -8.69 0.91 3.00
N THR A 57 -8.19 1.53 4.06
CA THR A 57 -6.75 1.55 4.35
C THR A 57 -6.21 0.13 4.53
N ILE A 58 -6.95 -0.75 5.19
CA ILE A 58 -6.57 -2.16 5.32
C ILE A 58 -6.56 -2.84 3.94
N VAL A 59 -7.67 -2.75 3.21
CA VAL A 59 -7.87 -3.51 1.96
C VAL A 59 -7.03 -2.94 0.81
N MET A 60 -7.21 -1.65 0.51
CA MET A 60 -6.57 -0.97 -0.62
C MET A 60 -5.15 -0.52 -0.30
N GLY A 61 -4.87 -0.18 0.96
CA GLY A 61 -3.53 0.22 1.39
C GLY A 61 -2.63 -0.94 1.83
N GLY A 62 -3.18 -2.10 2.20
CA GLY A 62 -2.37 -3.23 2.69
C GLY A 62 -2.57 -4.53 1.93
N ILE A 63 -3.77 -5.09 1.93
CA ILE A 63 -4.06 -6.41 1.32
C ILE A 63 -3.74 -6.41 -0.17
N LEU A 64 -4.32 -5.48 -0.91
CA LEU A 64 -4.17 -5.42 -2.36
C LEU A 64 -2.70 -5.14 -2.76
N PRO A 65 -1.99 -4.15 -2.18
CA PRO A 65 -0.57 -3.92 -2.45
C PRO A 65 0.32 -5.10 -2.04
N GLY A 66 0.06 -5.78 -0.92
CA GLY A 66 0.82 -6.95 -0.49
C GLY A 66 0.72 -8.11 -1.47
N LEU A 67 -0.50 -8.43 -1.93
CA LEU A 67 -0.73 -9.51 -2.89
C LEU A 67 -0.20 -9.19 -4.29
N LEU A 68 -0.60 -8.04 -4.86
CA LEU A 68 -0.17 -7.64 -6.21
C LEU A 68 1.33 -7.35 -6.24
N GLY A 69 1.85 -6.68 -5.22
CA GLY A 69 3.26 -6.38 -5.07
C GLY A 69 4.10 -7.66 -5.01
N SER A 70 3.61 -8.72 -4.38
CA SER A 70 4.30 -10.02 -4.35
C SER A 70 4.36 -10.70 -5.73
N ILE A 71 3.28 -10.58 -6.53
CA ILE A 71 3.27 -11.08 -7.92
C ILE A 71 4.28 -10.30 -8.78
N VAL A 72 4.29 -8.97 -8.64
CA VAL A 72 5.24 -8.11 -9.35
C VAL A 72 6.67 -8.38 -8.91
N TRP A 73 6.89 -8.55 -7.61
CA TRP A 73 8.18 -8.91 -7.02
C TRP A 73 8.75 -10.18 -7.65
N LEU A 74 7.96 -11.26 -7.75
CA LEU A 74 8.44 -12.49 -8.37
C LEU A 74 8.95 -12.27 -9.79
N LYS A 75 8.19 -11.55 -10.62
CA LYS A 75 8.58 -11.26 -12.00
C LYS A 75 9.88 -10.46 -12.07
N ILE A 76 10.06 -9.50 -11.16
CA ILE A 76 11.27 -8.69 -11.08
C ILE A 76 12.44 -9.49 -10.51
N HIS A 77 12.20 -10.35 -9.52
CA HIS A 77 13.20 -11.23 -8.93
C HIS A 77 13.72 -12.24 -9.94
N ASP A 78 12.83 -12.88 -10.70
CA ASP A 78 13.20 -13.87 -11.70
C ASP A 78 14.03 -13.28 -12.84
N ARG A 79 13.75 -12.04 -13.24
CA ARG A 79 14.47 -11.39 -14.33
C ARG A 79 15.77 -10.72 -13.91
N TRP A 80 15.83 -10.09 -12.75
CA TRP A 80 16.91 -9.16 -12.39
C TRP A 80 17.75 -9.56 -11.16
N LYS A 81 17.38 -10.66 -10.49
CA LYS A 81 18.08 -11.29 -9.37
C LYS A 81 18.63 -10.29 -8.34
N GLU A 82 19.91 -9.97 -8.38
CA GLU A 82 20.58 -9.08 -7.43
C GLU A 82 20.07 -7.63 -7.47
N LYS A 83 19.60 -7.16 -8.64
CA LYS A 83 19.08 -5.79 -8.80
C LYS A 83 17.59 -5.67 -8.48
N SER A 84 16.92 -6.77 -8.15
CA SER A 84 15.47 -6.83 -8.05
C SER A 84 14.91 -5.96 -6.94
N SER A 85 15.56 -5.90 -5.77
CA SER A 85 15.12 -5.07 -4.65
C SER A 85 15.10 -3.58 -5.03
N MET A 86 16.17 -3.10 -5.68
CA MET A 86 16.24 -1.72 -6.15
C MET A 86 15.17 -1.43 -7.21
N ILE A 87 15.02 -2.31 -8.21
CA ILE A 87 14.04 -2.13 -9.29
C ILE A 87 12.61 -2.14 -8.74
N PHE A 88 12.29 -3.05 -7.82
CA PHE A 88 10.99 -3.13 -7.18
C PHE A 88 10.70 -1.87 -6.36
N THR A 89 11.69 -1.38 -5.61
CA THR A 89 11.56 -0.14 -4.82
C THR A 89 11.28 1.06 -5.72
N VAL A 90 12.06 1.23 -6.79
CA VAL A 90 11.84 2.30 -7.77
C VAL A 90 10.46 2.19 -8.39
N PHE A 91 10.03 0.98 -8.75
CA PHE A 91 8.69 0.75 -9.31
C PHE A 91 7.58 1.09 -8.32
N ALA A 92 7.68 0.65 -7.05
CA ALA A 92 6.69 0.94 -6.02
C ALA A 92 6.58 2.45 -5.76
N MET A 93 7.71 3.16 -5.68
CA MET A 93 7.75 4.61 -5.51
C MET A 93 7.17 5.34 -6.73
N PHE A 94 7.44 4.85 -7.93
CA PHE A 94 6.86 5.39 -9.17
C PHE A 94 5.34 5.23 -9.20
N VAL A 95 4.82 4.05 -8.83
CA VAL A 95 3.37 3.83 -8.72
C VAL A 95 2.74 4.74 -7.67
N ALA A 96 3.35 4.86 -6.48
CA ALA A 96 2.87 5.80 -5.46
C ALA A 96 2.82 7.23 -5.99
N THR A 97 3.87 7.67 -6.68
CA THR A 97 3.93 9.00 -7.29
C THR A 97 2.77 9.21 -8.25
N ILE A 98 2.56 8.29 -9.21
CA ILE A 98 1.45 8.37 -10.17
C ILE A 98 0.10 8.48 -9.46
N MET A 99 -0.13 7.67 -8.43
CA MET A 99 -1.40 7.66 -7.69
C MET A 99 -1.63 8.93 -6.87
N THR A 100 -0.58 9.72 -6.62
CA THR A 100 -0.64 10.98 -5.87
C THR A 100 -0.60 12.22 -6.76
N ILE A 101 -0.48 12.08 -8.09
CA ILE A 101 -0.57 13.20 -9.02
C ILE A 101 -1.99 13.77 -8.95
N PRO A 102 -2.17 15.05 -8.59
CA PRO A 102 -3.50 15.66 -8.53
C PRO A 102 -4.18 15.64 -9.90
N ASN A 103 -5.46 15.29 -9.89
CA ASN A 103 -6.37 15.34 -11.02
C ASN A 103 -7.73 15.90 -10.58
N SER A 104 -8.67 16.05 -11.52
CA SER A 104 -9.99 16.63 -11.24
C SER A 104 -10.83 15.87 -10.22
N SER A 105 -10.50 14.60 -9.93
CA SER A 105 -11.19 13.77 -8.94
C SER A 105 -10.35 13.52 -7.68
N SER A 106 -9.24 14.23 -7.52
CA SER A 106 -8.37 14.05 -6.37
C SER A 106 -8.94 14.71 -5.12
N PRO A 107 -8.77 14.10 -3.94
CA PRO A 107 -9.07 14.76 -2.69
C PRO A 107 -8.26 16.05 -2.56
N THR A 108 -8.76 17.01 -1.78
CA THR A 108 -8.08 18.28 -1.46
C THR A 108 -7.86 18.39 0.05
N GLY A 109 -7.05 19.35 0.49
CA GLY A 109 -6.81 19.59 1.92
C GLY A 109 -6.20 18.39 2.65
N ASP A 110 -6.67 18.10 3.86
CA ASP A 110 -6.12 17.02 4.69
C ASP A 110 -6.30 15.66 4.03
N ALA A 111 -7.42 15.41 3.35
CA ALA A 111 -7.66 14.17 2.63
C ALA A 111 -6.61 13.90 1.54
N PHE A 112 -6.10 14.95 0.87
CA PHE A 112 -4.98 14.83 -0.06
C PHE A 112 -3.69 14.43 0.63
N ILE A 113 -3.35 15.11 1.74
CA ILE A 113 -2.13 14.84 2.50
C ILE A 113 -2.18 13.42 3.08
N LEU A 114 -3.31 13.04 3.67
CA LEU A 114 -3.53 11.72 4.26
C LEU A 114 -3.39 10.60 3.23
N THR A 115 -4.05 10.73 2.07
CA THR A 115 -3.93 9.75 1.00
C THR A 115 -2.52 9.70 0.43
N THR A 116 -1.84 10.84 0.27
CA THR A 116 -0.45 10.90 -0.20
C THR A 116 0.48 10.16 0.76
N VAL A 117 0.41 10.45 2.05
CA VAL A 117 1.20 9.78 3.09
C VAL A 117 0.96 8.27 3.07
N LEU A 118 -0.29 7.83 2.95
CA LEU A 118 -0.62 6.41 2.88
C LEU A 118 -0.05 5.71 1.62
N HIS A 119 -0.08 6.36 0.45
CA HIS A 119 0.51 5.80 -0.77
C HIS A 119 2.02 5.59 -0.64
N PHE A 120 2.74 6.60 -0.14
CA PHE A 120 4.18 6.50 0.04
C PHE A 120 4.56 5.53 1.15
N THR A 121 3.84 5.53 2.27
CA THR A 121 4.05 4.56 3.35
C THR A 121 3.86 3.14 2.83
N THR A 122 2.79 2.90 2.07
CA THR A 122 2.52 1.60 1.43
C THR A 122 3.66 1.17 0.51
N ALA A 123 4.17 2.08 -0.34
CA ALA A 123 5.28 1.78 -1.24
C ALA A 123 6.58 1.46 -0.49
N ILE A 124 6.91 2.23 0.54
CA ILE A 124 8.10 2.00 1.38
C ILE A 124 7.99 0.65 2.09
N LEU A 125 6.88 0.40 2.78
CA LEU A 125 6.66 -0.86 3.50
C LEU A 125 6.61 -2.05 2.55
N GLY A 126 5.94 -1.93 1.41
CA GLY A 126 5.92 -2.95 0.37
C GLY A 126 7.34 -3.29 -0.11
N SER A 127 8.16 -2.27 -0.36
CA SER A 127 9.55 -2.43 -0.79
C SER A 127 10.44 -3.11 0.26
N LEU A 128 10.13 -2.94 1.54
CA LEU A 128 10.86 -3.57 2.64
C LEU A 128 10.40 -5.01 2.89
N PHE A 129 9.09 -5.22 3.05
CA PHE A 129 8.56 -6.48 3.56
C PHE A 129 8.31 -7.53 2.48
N ILE A 130 7.91 -7.15 1.27
CA ILE A 130 7.62 -8.12 0.20
C ILE A 130 8.90 -8.89 -0.20
N PRO A 131 10.04 -8.22 -0.47
CA PRO A 131 11.28 -8.93 -0.76
C PRO A 131 11.75 -9.79 0.42
N HIS A 132 11.69 -9.24 1.64
CA HIS A 132 12.21 -9.90 2.83
C HIS A 132 11.45 -11.19 3.16
N ILE A 133 10.12 -11.14 3.18
CA ILE A 133 9.28 -12.31 3.49
C ILE A 133 9.40 -13.38 2.39
N SER A 134 9.49 -12.95 1.12
CA SER A 134 9.65 -13.86 -0.02
C SER A 134 10.98 -14.62 0.01
N LEU A 135 12.07 -13.98 0.45
CA LEU A 135 13.40 -14.63 0.54
C LEU A 135 13.44 -15.65 1.69
N THR A 136 12.85 -15.33 2.84
CA THR A 136 12.81 -16.22 4.01
C THR A 136 12.00 -17.50 3.76
N GLU A 137 11.03 -17.48 2.83
CA GLU A 137 10.30 -18.70 2.43
C GLU A 137 11.05 -19.55 1.38
N THR A 138 12.10 -19.03 0.73
CA THR A 138 12.93 -19.82 -0.21
C THR A 138 14.12 -20.51 0.43
N SER A 139 14.47 -20.15 1.67
CA SER A 139 15.61 -20.72 2.42
C SER A 139 15.24 -21.85 3.37
N ASN A 140 13.95 -22.18 3.50
CA ASN A 140 13.41 -23.29 4.31
C ASN A 140 12.81 -24.36 3.40
#